data_AF-A0A4U6D4Q1-F1
#
_entry.id   AF-A0A4U6D4Q1-F1
#
_cell.length_a   1.000
_cell.length_b   1.000
_cell.length_c   1.000
_cell.angle_alpha   90.00
_cell.angle_beta   90.00
_cell.angle_gamma   90.00
#
_symmetry.space_group_name_H-M   'P 1'
#
loop_
_entity.id
_entity.type
_entity.pdbx_description
1 polymer ?
#
loop_
_entity_poly.entity_id
_entity_poly.type
_entity_poly.pdbx_seq_one_letter_code
_entity_poly.pdbx_strand_id
1 'polypeptide(L)'
;MEDIFEIDVEYKGEIREFEGRLVLSGYEHKIEIFIEDISVFFEPDEERNYRAIVGLDQMSNKNLSPGLLQAIAHKLESLLK
;
A
#
# COMPACT_ATOMS: atom_id res chain seq x y z
N MET A 1 9.75 -3.91 16.71
CA MET A 1 9.99 -2.52 16.26
C MET A 1 9.17 -2.41 15.00
N GLU A 2 8.11 -1.61 14.99
CA GLU A 2 7.36 -1.36 13.77
C GLU A 2 8.17 -0.35 12.97
N ASP A 3 8.65 -0.75 11.80
CA ASP A 3 9.37 0.16 10.90
C ASP A 3 8.33 0.96 10.12
N ILE A 4 8.02 2.14 10.64
CA ILE A 4 7.14 3.13 10.01
C ILE A 4 7.97 3.97 9.03
N PHE A 5 7.41 4.24 7.86
CA PHE A 5 8.02 5.07 6.83
C PHE A 5 6.95 5.88 6.09
N GLU A 6 7.38 6.87 5.32
CA GLU A 6 6.50 7.69 4.47
C GLU A 6 6.82 7.46 2.99
N ILE A 7 5.80 7.48 2.14
CA ILE A 7 5.96 7.41 0.68
C ILE A 7 5.23 8.54 -0.03
N ASP A 8 5.94 9.18 -0.95
CA ASP A 8 5.37 10.13 -1.90
C ASP A 8 4.90 9.41 -3.17
N VAL A 9 3.61 9.52 -3.44
CA VAL A 9 2.95 8.94 -4.61
C VAL A 9 2.31 10.03 -5.44
N GLU A 10 2.71 10.12 -6.70
CA GLU A 10 2.05 10.99 -7.68
C GLU A 10 0.76 10.32 -8.17
N TYR A 11 -0.37 10.99 -7.98
CA TYR A 11 -1.66 10.52 -8.45
C TYR A 11 -2.53 11.69 -8.92
N LYS A 12 -3.02 11.62 -10.17
CA LYS A 12 -3.83 12.67 -10.82
C LYS A 12 -3.15 14.06 -10.84
N GLY A 13 -1.82 14.10 -10.93
CA GLY A 13 -1.04 15.34 -10.98
C GLY A 13 -0.79 15.99 -9.60
N GLU A 14 -1.16 15.31 -8.52
CA GLU A 14 -0.86 15.72 -7.14
C GLU A 14 0.10 14.71 -6.52
N ILE A 15 1.08 15.18 -5.76
CA ILE A 15 1.90 14.33 -4.89
C ILE A 15 1.13 14.18 -3.58
N ARG A 16 0.93 12.93 -3.17
CA ARG A 16 0.29 12.57 -1.90
C ARG A 16 1.26 11.74 -1.09
N GLU A 17 1.42 12.12 0.16
CA GLU A 17 2.22 11.40 1.15
C GLU A 17 1.35 10.38 1.88
N PHE A 18 1.88 9.19 2.10
CA PHE A 18 1.22 8.13 2.84
C PHE A 18 2.15 7.52 3.88
N GLU A 19 1.61 7.28 5.08
CA GLU A 19 2.29 6.48 6.10
C GLU A 19 2.21 5.00 5.73
N GLY A 20 3.36 4.34 5.77
CA GLY A 20 3.53 2.91 5.57
C GLY A 20 4.18 2.23 6.78
N ARG A 21 3.88 0.95 6.97
CA ARG A 21 4.52 0.10 7.98
C ARG A 21 4.98 -1.19 7.36
N LEU A 22 6.21 -1.59 7.65
CA LEU A 22 6.69 -2.91 7.30
C LEU A 22 6.15 -3.93 8.31
N VAL A 23 5.31 -4.83 7.84
CA VAL A 23 4.71 -5.90 8.62
C VAL A 23 5.41 -7.21 8.29
N LEU A 24 6.22 -7.70 9.24
CA LEU A 24 6.87 -8.99 9.16
C LEU A 24 5.93 -10.07 9.69
N SER A 25 5.36 -10.89 8.80
CA SER A 25 4.52 -12.03 9.19
C SER A 25 5.14 -13.33 8.68
N GLY A 26 5.93 -13.98 9.53
CA GLY A 26 6.66 -15.19 9.15
C GLY A 26 7.77 -14.89 8.15
N TYR A 27 7.70 -15.51 6.95
CA TYR A 27 8.68 -15.31 5.87
C TYR A 27 8.20 -14.30 4.80
N GLU A 28 6.97 -13.79 4.94
CA GLU A 28 6.41 -12.84 3.98
C GLU A 28 6.54 -11.40 4.50
N HIS A 29 7.11 -10.54 3.65
CA HIS A 29 7.13 -9.10 3.87
C HIS A 29 5.83 -8.51 3.34
N LYS A 30 5.04 -7.91 4.24
CA LYS A 30 3.85 -7.15 3.88
C LYS A 30 4.08 -5.69 4.19
N ILE A 31 3.49 -4.83 3.39
CA ILE A 31 3.54 -3.38 3.59
C ILE A 31 2.12 -2.92 3.85
N GLU A 32 1.86 -2.42 5.05
CA GLU A 32 0.59 -1.77 5.36
C GLU A 32 0.72 -0.29 4.98
N ILE A 33 -0.18 0.22 4.15
CA ILE A 33 -0.27 1.66 3.84
C ILE A 33 -1.59 2.19 4.40
N PHE A 34 -1.50 3.27 5.17
CA PHE A 34 -2.66 3.97 5.69
C PHE A 34 -3.16 4.98 4.66
N ILE A 35 -4.31 4.68 4.05
CA ILE A 35 -4.97 5.54 3.07
C ILE A 35 -6.22 6.13 3.73
N GLU A 36 -6.13 7.40 4.09
CA GLU A 36 -7.12 8.09 4.91
C GLU A 36 -7.33 7.39 6.27
N ASP A 37 -8.37 6.57 6.39
CA ASP A 37 -8.72 5.83 7.62
C ASP A 37 -8.74 4.31 7.36
N ILE A 38 -8.16 3.85 6.24
CA ILE A 38 -8.14 2.45 5.85
C ILE A 38 -6.71 1.94 5.80
N SER A 39 -6.47 0.83 6.50
CA SER A 39 -5.29 -0.01 6.31
C SER A 39 -5.42 -0.83 5.04
N VAL A 40 -4.48 -0.65 4.11
CA VAL A 40 -4.36 -1.47 2.90
C VAL A 40 -3.04 -2.23 2.93
N PHE A 41 -3.09 -3.54 2.81
CA PHE A 41 -1.89 -4.37 2.75
C PHE A 41 -1.44 -4.54 1.30
N PHE A 42 -0.16 -4.36 1.07
CA PHE A 42 0.51 -4.62 -0.20
C PHE A 42 1.48 -5.79 0.00
N GLU A 43 1.33 -6.81 -0.84
CA GLU A 43 2.20 -7.98 -0.85
C GLU A 43 2.65 -8.31 -2.27
N PRO A 44 3.89 -8.82 -2.46
CA PRO A 44 4.35 -9.25 -3.76
C PRO A 44 3.57 -10.48 -4.21
N ASP A 45 3.17 -10.50 -5.49
CA ASP A 45 2.64 -11.69 -6.14
C ASP A 45 3.77 -12.59 -6.69
N GLU A 46 3.38 -13.64 -7.42
CA GLU A 46 4.31 -14.61 -8.00
C GLU A 46 5.29 -13.97 -9.01
N GLU A 47 4.92 -12.84 -9.62
CA GLU A 47 5.73 -12.08 -10.58
C GLU A 47 6.49 -10.92 -9.91
N ARG A 48 6.40 -10.77 -8.57
CA ARG A 48 6.94 -9.67 -7.77
C ARG A 48 6.31 -8.30 -8.09
N ASN A 49 5.08 -8.28 -8.58
CA ASN A 49 4.27 -7.08 -8.61
C ASN A 49 3.51 -6.96 -7.29
N TYR A 50 3.27 -5.75 -6.80
CA TYR A 50 2.54 -5.59 -5.54
C TYR A 50 1.03 -5.61 -5.76
N ARG A 51 0.32 -6.51 -5.06
CA ARG A 51 -1.16 -6.52 -5.02
C ARG A 51 -1.68 -5.88 -3.74
N ALA A 52 -2.75 -5.10 -3.86
CA ALA A 52 -3.45 -4.51 -2.73
C ALA A 52 -4.50 -5.47 -2.16
N ILE A 53 -4.53 -5.62 -0.83
CA ILE A 53 -5.49 -6.42 -0.06
C ILE A 53 -6.17 -5.51 0.95
N VAL A 54 -7.49 -5.45 0.88
CA VAL A 54 -8.34 -4.63 1.74
C VAL A 54 -9.37 -5.53 2.44
N GLY A 55 -9.57 -5.33 3.73
CA GLY A 55 -10.62 -6.01 4.49
C GLY A 55 -12.02 -5.66 3.96
N LEU A 56 -12.93 -6.66 3.93
CA LEU A 56 -14.31 -6.46 3.47
C LEU A 56 -15.07 -5.44 4.34
N ASP A 57 -14.76 -5.39 5.63
CA ASP A 57 -15.29 -4.42 6.59
C ASP A 57 -14.87 -2.98 6.26
N GLN A 58 -13.65 -2.79 5.74
CA GLN A 58 -13.10 -1.48 5.38
C GLN A 58 -13.68 -0.93 4.06
N MET A 59 -14.01 -1.83 3.12
CA MET A 59 -14.60 -1.47 1.81
C MET A 59 -16.03 -0.91 1.91
N SER A 60 -16.72 -1.15 3.03
CA SER A 60 -18.15 -0.83 3.17
C SER A 60 -18.44 0.66 3.33
N ASN A 61 -17.43 1.48 3.70
CA ASN A 61 -17.63 2.89 4.07
C ASN A 61 -16.79 3.89 3.27
N LYS A 62 -15.83 3.47 2.43
CA LYS A 62 -15.05 4.39 1.61
C LYS A 62 -14.74 3.85 0.23
N ASN A 63 -14.79 4.76 -0.74
CA ASN A 63 -14.56 4.47 -2.15
C ASN A 63 -13.04 4.54 -2.43
N LEU A 64 -12.29 3.48 -2.08
CA LEU A 64 -10.88 3.38 -2.45
C LEU A 64 -10.76 3.34 -3.98
N SER A 65 -9.99 4.27 -4.54
CA SER A 65 -9.81 4.31 -5.99
C SER A 65 -8.82 3.23 -6.43
N PRO A 66 -9.19 2.31 -7.34
CA PRO A 66 -8.27 1.32 -7.88
C PRO A 66 -7.01 1.94 -8.50
N GLY A 67 -7.15 3.11 -9.13
CA GLY A 67 -6.01 3.82 -9.72
C GLY A 67 -5.03 4.37 -8.67
N LEU A 68 -5.51 4.77 -7.49
CA LEU A 68 -4.63 5.19 -6.40
C LEU A 68 -3.86 3.99 -5.84
N LEU A 69 -4.55 2.86 -5.63
CA LEU A 69 -3.92 1.61 -5.20
C LEU A 69 -2.83 1.16 -6.17
N GLN A 70 -3.09 1.27 -7.48
CA GLN A 70 -2.10 0.95 -8.50
C GLN A 70 -0.90 1.89 -8.48
N ALA A 71 -1.10 3.20 -8.28
CA ALA A 71 -0.01 4.16 -8.17
C ALA A 71 0.89 3.87 -6.95
N ILE A 72 0.29 3.51 -5.81
CA ILE A 72 1.01 3.09 -4.61
C ILE A 72 1.79 1.80 -4.87
N ALA A 73 1.18 0.79 -5.48
CA ALA A 73 1.86 -0.46 -5.82
C ALA A 73 3.09 -0.23 -6.71
N HIS A 74 2.98 0.56 -7.77
CA HIS A 74 4.11 0.91 -8.63
C HIS A 74 5.21 1.66 -7.88
N LYS A 75 4.85 2.55 -6.95
CA LYS A 75 5.82 3.25 -6.12
C LYS A 75 6.60 2.25 -5.24
N LEU A 76 5.90 1.33 -4.57
CA LEU A 76 6.52 0.30 -3.73
C LEU A 76 7.44 -0.61 -4.56
N GLU A 77 7.00 -1.02 -5.75
CA GLU A 77 7.86 -1.77 -6.69
C GLU A 77 9.13 -1.00 -7.03
N SER A 78 9.04 0.30 -7.31
CA SER A 78 10.21 1.12 -7.64
C SER A 78 11.18 1.31 -6.48
N LEU A 79 10.73 1.21 -5.23
CA LEU A 79 11.56 1.38 -4.04
C LEU A 79 12.24 0.07 -3.61
N LEU A 80 11.66 -1.08 -3.98
CA LEU A 80 12.04 -2.41 -3.48
C LEU A 80 12.60 -3.34 -4.57
N LYS A 81 12.59 -2.91 -5.84
CA LYS A 81 13.37 -3.50 -6.94
C LYS A 81 14.81 -2.98 -6.91
#